data_AF-A0AA88H4P1-F1
#
_entry.id   AF-A0AA88H4P1-F1
#
_cell.length_a   1.000
_cell.length_b   1.000
_cell.length_c   1.000
_cell.angle_alpha   90.00
_cell.angle_beta   90.00
_cell.angle_gamma   90.00
#
_symmetry.space_group_name_H-M   'P 1'
#
loop_
_entity.id
_entity.type
_entity.pdbx_description
1 polymer ?
#
loop_
_entity_poly.entity_id
_entity_poly.type
_entity_poly.pdbx_seq_one_letter_code
_entity_poly.pdbx_strand_id
1 'polypeptide(L)'
;MSDTLSPRSSSYSSTASSHCHHHHHEPQEQPNTEDAHNESFHQPPTTTTSTGRPAHHSIQLQHLTVQLQEPHPNVRVSMSNLQLSNTSKNPIPEGRYTATAKNPTSEPTSKKSMKFPLFYRGVRRQIFVVNTCCGLVELNCLKLSCLIGMILTVVGLVVLAGFSISTFVVASQRNSETLIAVGQVYSYFEQANTLILRTIYQTALESNLSNDAGTNYKYSDIMKEYMSISKQLLDLMEAIVKSLGGKDMEIKFKYTQNAANAWDSLNSHLYLMLTFGQVNESVSRLQSSEYGNVKKNFQDGVTDLVNYVRGIEKGKDANLVVTTVIQLIVIVVSVLLLSPLIVMIFTYAINTDSKNTEKFRKANELMILDTIENPTTRNLFKLHCEQEDNLHNYYILEKIQHFKSLAEKCLEMESKKMSSVSAEQFAKFENEKFEVAFEIYALLEGDEDTPVAVPENLISNAKDVLDAYNLKQIEFLPFHMFSNIEKELCTIMLDCHHRFKHSLVNQKEMKLDKMKISELLNKNHADVF
;
A
#
# COMPACT_ATOMS: atom_id res chain seq x y z
N MET A 1 -7.95 -50.47 29.87
CA MET A 1 -7.16 -51.55 29.25
C MET A 1 -6.99 -51.21 27.79
N SER A 2 -5.74 -51.31 27.30
CA SER A 2 -5.30 -51.18 25.90
C SER A 2 -4.98 -49.76 25.40
N ASP A 3 -3.82 -49.29 25.85
CA ASP A 3 -2.63 -48.95 25.05
C ASP A 3 -2.76 -48.08 23.79
N THR A 4 -2.40 -46.81 23.97
CA THR A 4 -1.84 -45.89 22.98
C THR A 4 -0.37 -46.21 22.70
N LEU A 5 -0.03 -46.49 21.44
CA LEU A 5 1.34 -46.45 20.92
C LEU A 5 1.36 -45.69 19.58
N SER A 6 2.04 -44.54 19.58
CA SER A 6 2.77 -44.07 18.38
C SER A 6 4.01 -44.95 18.19
N PRO A 7 4.61 -45.07 16.98
CA PRO A 7 5.64 -44.09 16.63
C PRO A 7 5.95 -43.87 15.13
N ARG A 8 6.70 -42.77 14.91
CA ARG A 8 7.87 -42.57 14.02
C ARG A 8 7.73 -42.54 12.48
N SER A 9 8.07 -41.35 12.00
CA SER A 9 8.96 -41.00 10.87
C SER A 9 9.90 -42.09 10.33
N SER A 10 10.00 -42.18 9.01
CA SER A 10 11.25 -42.42 8.29
C SER A 10 11.22 -41.79 6.90
N SER A 11 12.43 -41.51 6.42
CA SER A 11 12.83 -40.60 5.36
C SER A 11 13.40 -41.36 4.15
N TYR A 12 13.44 -40.66 3.00
CA TYR A 12 14.22 -40.91 1.77
C TYR A 12 13.91 -42.14 0.91
N SER A 13 13.56 -41.86 -0.36
CA SER A 13 14.12 -42.58 -1.52
C SER A 13 13.98 -41.74 -2.78
N SER A 14 15.14 -41.29 -3.28
CA SER A 14 15.34 -40.70 -4.59
C SER A 14 15.28 -41.79 -5.66
N THR A 15 14.55 -41.58 -6.75
CA THR A 15 14.79 -42.33 -7.99
C THR A 15 14.86 -41.39 -9.19
N ALA A 16 15.92 -41.64 -9.96
CA ALA A 16 16.43 -40.81 -11.02
C ALA A 16 15.52 -40.82 -12.25
N SER A 17 15.34 -39.63 -12.82
CA SER A 17 14.79 -39.39 -14.14
C SER A 17 15.80 -39.85 -15.20
N SER A 18 15.43 -40.87 -15.97
CA SER A 18 16.15 -41.27 -17.18
C SER A 18 15.48 -40.63 -18.39
N HIS A 19 16.26 -39.79 -19.05
CA HIS A 19 15.91 -39.01 -20.23
C HIS A 19 16.17 -39.87 -21.47
N CYS A 20 15.11 -40.27 -22.20
CA CYS A 20 15.25 -40.89 -23.52
C CYS A 20 14.63 -39.98 -24.58
N HIS A 21 15.50 -39.35 -25.36
CA HIS A 21 15.17 -38.73 -26.64
C HIS A 21 14.89 -39.82 -27.68
N HIS A 22 13.74 -39.77 -28.33
CA HIS A 22 13.54 -40.42 -29.62
C HIS A 22 13.03 -39.42 -30.66
N HIS A 23 13.90 -39.13 -31.62
CA HIS A 23 13.55 -38.58 -32.93
C HIS A 23 12.81 -39.66 -33.74
N HIS A 24 11.70 -39.30 -34.37
CA HIS A 24 11.25 -39.97 -35.59
C HIS A 24 10.70 -38.94 -36.59
N HIS A 25 11.42 -38.80 -37.69
CA HIS A 25 10.97 -38.35 -38.99
C HIS A 25 10.15 -39.48 -39.66
N GLU A 26 9.06 -39.15 -40.34
CA GLU A 26 8.61 -39.82 -41.57
C GLU A 26 7.58 -38.92 -42.31
N PRO A 27 7.35 -39.13 -43.63
CA PRO A 27 6.98 -38.08 -44.58
C PRO A 27 5.51 -38.10 -45.01
N GLN A 28 5.08 -36.99 -45.60
CA GLN A 28 3.80 -36.82 -46.29
C GLN A 28 3.80 -37.54 -47.65
N GLU A 29 2.83 -38.43 -47.86
CA GLU A 29 2.34 -38.81 -49.19
C GLU A 29 0.91 -38.28 -49.39
N GLN A 30 0.71 -37.60 -50.52
CA GLN A 30 -0.60 -37.26 -51.08
C GLN A 30 -1.27 -38.52 -51.66
N PRO A 31 -2.60 -38.50 -51.79
CA PRO A 31 -3.15 -38.93 -53.07
C PRO A 31 -4.20 -37.96 -53.63
N ASN A 32 -4.03 -37.71 -54.93
CA ASN A 32 -5.06 -37.25 -55.85
C ASN A 32 -6.14 -38.34 -56.00
N THR A 33 -7.40 -37.92 -56.06
CA THR A 33 -8.41 -38.61 -56.86
C THR A 33 -9.41 -37.60 -57.38
N GLU A 34 -9.34 -37.38 -58.69
CA GLU A 34 -10.45 -36.97 -59.54
C GLU A 34 -11.52 -38.08 -59.49
N ASP A 35 -12.79 -37.72 -59.40
CA ASP A 35 -13.79 -38.28 -60.31
C ASP A 35 -15.09 -37.49 -60.27
N ALA A 36 -15.61 -37.30 -61.48
CA ALA A 36 -16.79 -36.55 -61.82
C ALA A 36 -18.07 -37.33 -61.48
N HIS A 37 -19.13 -36.62 -61.07
CA HIS A 37 -20.46 -36.95 -61.55
C HIS A 37 -21.34 -35.71 -61.69
N ASN A 38 -21.96 -35.68 -62.86
CA ASN A 38 -22.71 -34.63 -63.51
C ASN A 38 -24.20 -34.97 -63.33
N GLU A 39 -24.99 -34.11 -62.68
CA GLU A 39 -26.44 -34.07 -62.92
C GLU A 39 -26.96 -32.63 -62.82
N SER A 40 -27.47 -32.18 -63.96
CA SER A 40 -28.25 -30.97 -64.20
C SER A 40 -29.72 -31.35 -64.11
N PHE A 41 -30.58 -30.53 -63.48
CA PHE A 41 -31.72 -29.89 -64.18
C PHE A 41 -32.57 -28.96 -63.29
N HIS A 42 -32.94 -27.83 -63.91
CA HIS A 42 -34.12 -26.97 -63.73
C HIS A 42 -34.29 -26.01 -62.53
N GLN A 43 -34.01 -24.72 -62.82
CA GLN A 43 -34.70 -23.52 -62.30
C GLN A 43 -36.14 -23.40 -62.86
N PRO A 44 -37.01 -22.51 -62.33
CA PRO A 44 -37.11 -21.11 -62.83
C PRO A 44 -37.45 -20.07 -61.69
N PRO A 45 -37.70 -18.76 -61.93
CA PRO A 45 -36.88 -17.68 -61.35
C PRO A 45 -37.69 -16.64 -60.51
N THR A 46 -37.01 -15.69 -59.85
CA THR A 46 -37.19 -14.21 -60.04
C THR A 46 -36.57 -13.35 -58.90
N THR A 47 -35.86 -12.27 -59.32
CA THR A 47 -35.71 -10.91 -58.70
C THR A 47 -35.17 -10.79 -57.27
N THR A 48 -34.25 -9.90 -56.86
CA THR A 48 -33.68 -8.65 -57.40
C THR A 48 -32.49 -8.24 -56.51
N THR A 49 -31.44 -7.71 -57.12
CA THR A 49 -30.58 -6.58 -56.68
C THR A 49 -30.40 -6.29 -55.18
N SER A 50 -29.16 -6.37 -54.68
CA SER A 50 -28.48 -5.25 -53.99
C SER A 50 -27.08 -5.63 -53.51
N THR A 51 -26.11 -4.86 -53.97
CA THR A 51 -24.68 -4.82 -53.62
C THR A 51 -24.43 -4.46 -52.16
N GLY A 52 -23.45 -5.12 -51.51
CA GLY A 52 -22.98 -4.72 -50.18
C GLY A 52 -21.88 -5.62 -49.60
N ARG A 53 -20.63 -5.28 -49.93
CA ARG A 53 -19.36 -5.87 -49.45
C ARG A 53 -19.20 -5.70 -47.93
N PRO A 54 -18.73 -6.71 -47.17
CA PRO A 54 -18.03 -6.47 -45.91
C PRO A 54 -16.54 -6.86 -46.00
N ALA A 55 -15.72 -5.99 -45.42
CA ALA A 55 -14.27 -6.11 -45.37
C ALA A 55 -13.82 -7.17 -44.35
N HIS A 56 -12.83 -7.96 -44.75
CA HIS A 56 -12.03 -8.82 -43.90
C HIS A 56 -11.10 -7.96 -43.01
N HIS A 57 -11.15 -8.16 -41.70
CA HIS A 57 -10.09 -7.72 -40.78
C HIS A 57 -9.31 -8.94 -40.30
N SER A 58 -8.08 -9.06 -40.80
CA SER A 58 -7.07 -10.00 -40.32
C SER A 58 -6.39 -9.41 -39.08
N ILE A 59 -6.39 -10.18 -37.98
CA ILE A 59 -5.63 -9.89 -36.76
C ILE A 59 -4.23 -10.51 -36.93
N GLN A 60 -3.22 -9.67 -37.03
CA GLN A 60 -1.80 -10.05 -37.06
C GLN A 60 -1.26 -9.92 -35.63
N LEU A 61 -0.92 -11.05 -34.99
CA LEU A 61 -0.14 -11.07 -33.76
C LEU A 61 1.33 -10.82 -34.10
N GLN A 62 1.87 -9.66 -33.70
CA GLN A 62 3.31 -9.42 -33.64
C GLN A 62 3.78 -9.62 -32.19
N HIS A 63 4.65 -10.61 -32.00
CA HIS A 63 5.46 -10.78 -30.80
C HIS A 63 6.50 -9.65 -30.75
N LEU A 64 6.44 -8.81 -29.71
CA LEU A 64 7.49 -7.85 -29.37
C LEU A 64 8.19 -8.31 -28.09
N THR A 65 9.40 -8.86 -28.24
CA THR A 65 10.36 -9.09 -27.16
C THR A 65 11.10 -7.80 -26.89
N VAL A 66 10.78 -7.12 -25.79
CA VAL A 66 11.53 -5.93 -25.33
C VAL A 66 12.48 -6.34 -24.21
N GLN A 67 13.77 -6.32 -24.53
CA GLN A 67 14.86 -6.26 -23.55
C GLN A 67 14.82 -4.91 -22.84
N LEU A 68 14.84 -4.92 -21.50
CA LEU A 68 15.05 -3.71 -20.71
C LEU A 68 16.51 -3.67 -20.27
N GLN A 69 17.29 -2.87 -21.00
CA GLN A 69 18.63 -2.40 -20.67
C GLN A 69 18.51 -1.18 -19.74
N GLU A 70 19.29 -1.15 -18.67
CA GLU A 70 19.45 -0.01 -17.76
C GLU A 70 19.89 1.27 -18.49
N PRO A 71 19.47 2.44 -17.94
CA PRO A 71 20.40 3.55 -17.89
C PRO A 71 20.45 4.21 -16.51
N HIS A 72 21.65 4.29 -15.95
CA HIS A 72 22.03 5.26 -14.92
C HIS A 72 21.76 6.69 -15.38
N PRO A 73 21.40 7.58 -14.44
CA PRO A 73 22.23 8.78 -14.30
C PRO A 73 22.58 9.13 -12.84
N ASN A 74 23.85 9.50 -12.68
CA ASN A 74 24.44 10.19 -11.55
C ASN A 74 23.68 11.49 -11.24
N VAL A 75 23.06 11.59 -10.06
CA VAL A 75 22.76 12.88 -9.42
C VAL A 75 23.19 12.80 -7.96
N ARG A 76 24.23 13.57 -7.65
CA ARG A 76 24.87 13.71 -6.35
C ARG A 76 24.06 14.71 -5.52
N VAL A 77 23.14 14.22 -4.69
CA VAL A 77 22.48 15.05 -3.65
C VAL A 77 23.18 14.79 -2.32
N SER A 78 23.88 15.82 -1.84
CA SER A 78 24.49 15.87 -0.52
C SER A 78 23.39 16.11 0.53
N MET A 79 23.04 15.09 1.31
CA MET A 79 22.20 15.23 2.51
C MET A 79 23.00 14.82 3.73
N SER A 80 23.41 15.83 4.49
CA SER A 80 24.05 15.72 5.80
C SER A 80 23.00 15.34 6.84
N ASN A 81 22.79 14.03 7.06
CA ASN A 81 22.03 13.53 8.21
C ASN A 81 22.96 13.37 9.41
N LEU A 82 22.92 14.34 10.32
CA LEU A 82 23.50 14.25 11.66
C LEU A 82 22.33 14.21 12.66
N GLN A 83 21.81 13.00 12.89
CA GLN A 83 20.99 12.70 14.07
C GLN A 83 21.92 12.19 15.17
N LEU A 84 22.26 13.05 16.12
CA LEU A 84 22.72 12.63 17.45
C LEU A 84 21.62 12.98 18.46
N SER A 85 20.81 11.99 18.80
CA SER A 85 19.96 12.01 19.99
C SER A 85 20.76 11.47 21.18
N ASN A 86 21.35 12.36 21.97
CA ASN A 86 21.89 12.03 23.30
C ASN A 86 20.94 12.60 24.37
N THR A 87 19.96 11.80 24.78
CA THR A 87 19.20 12.04 26.02
C THR A 87 19.97 11.46 27.21
N SER A 88 20.83 12.29 27.81
CA SER A 88 21.39 12.01 29.14
C SER A 88 20.38 12.43 30.21
N LYS A 89 19.84 11.45 30.92
CA LYS A 89 19.06 11.63 32.15
C LYS A 89 20.04 11.72 33.31
N ASN A 90 20.01 12.83 34.05
CA ASN A 90 20.44 12.86 35.46
C ASN A 90 19.38 13.59 36.29
N PRO A 91 18.92 12.99 37.40
CA PRO A 91 17.95 13.62 38.30
C PRO A 91 18.66 14.57 39.27
N ILE A 92 18.11 15.78 39.43
CA ILE A 92 18.50 16.74 40.47
C ILE A 92 17.62 16.45 41.72
N PRO A 93 18.19 16.38 42.93
CA PRO A 93 17.45 16.05 44.14
C PRO A 93 16.72 17.27 44.73
N GLU A 94 15.55 17.00 45.32
CA GLU A 94 14.69 17.94 46.04
C GLU A 94 15.38 18.47 47.32
N GLY A 95 15.64 19.78 47.33
CA GLY A 95 16.09 20.54 48.50
C GLY A 95 14.94 21.29 49.15
N ARG A 96 14.48 20.74 50.27
CA ARG A 96 13.45 21.26 51.20
C ARG A 96 14.00 22.46 51.98
N TYR A 97 13.44 23.65 51.80
CA TYR A 97 13.60 24.77 52.73
C TYR A 97 12.24 25.29 53.20
N THR A 98 11.94 24.98 54.47
CA THR A 98 10.93 25.63 55.30
C THR A 98 11.53 26.91 55.87
N ALA A 99 10.94 28.07 55.58
CA ALA A 99 11.16 29.27 56.37
C ALA A 99 9.83 30.02 56.54
N THR A 100 9.35 29.94 57.77
CA THR A 100 8.20 30.61 58.37
C THR A 100 8.48 32.10 58.46
N ALA A 101 7.61 32.95 57.92
CA ALA A 101 7.55 34.36 58.30
C ALA A 101 6.08 34.82 58.38
N LYS A 102 5.73 35.30 59.58
CA LYS A 102 4.41 35.79 60.01
C LYS A 102 4.23 37.26 59.65
N ASN A 103 2.97 37.60 59.33
CA ASN A 103 2.26 38.89 59.53
C ASN A 103 2.52 40.06 58.54
N PRO A 104 1.61 41.07 58.46
CA PRO A 104 0.16 41.08 58.73
C PRO A 104 -0.70 41.71 57.61
N THR A 105 -1.98 41.34 57.63
CA THR A 105 -3.18 42.17 57.44
C THR A 105 -3.07 43.47 56.63
N SER A 106 -3.63 43.47 55.43
CA SER A 106 -4.33 44.65 54.88
C SER A 106 -5.51 44.19 54.00
N GLU A 107 -6.67 44.80 54.26
CA GLU A 107 -7.93 44.61 53.54
C GLU A 107 -7.81 45.06 52.08
N PRO A 108 -8.41 44.35 51.11
CA PRO A 108 -8.71 44.93 49.81
C PRO A 108 -10.17 45.37 49.76
N THR A 109 -10.34 46.68 49.62
CA THR A 109 -11.59 47.32 49.25
C THR A 109 -12.10 46.81 47.90
N SER A 110 -13.35 46.36 47.94
CA SER A 110 -14.30 46.14 46.84
C SER A 110 -14.03 46.98 45.59
N LYS A 111 -13.52 46.35 44.53
CA LYS A 111 -13.67 46.82 43.14
C LYS A 111 -14.64 45.90 42.41
N LYS A 112 -15.83 46.42 42.13
CA LYS A 112 -16.84 45.80 41.25
C LYS A 112 -16.25 45.60 39.85
N SER A 113 -15.80 44.38 39.59
CA SER A 113 -15.43 43.90 38.27
C SER A 113 -16.68 43.78 37.39
N MET A 114 -16.71 44.54 36.30
CA MET A 114 -17.71 44.43 35.24
C MET A 114 -17.60 43.05 34.59
N LYS A 115 -18.63 42.23 34.80
CA LYS A 115 -18.84 40.96 34.11
C LYS A 115 -19.21 41.25 32.65
N PHE A 116 -18.23 41.20 31.76
CA PHE A 116 -18.51 41.02 30.33
C PHE A 116 -18.86 39.54 30.07
N PRO A 117 -19.98 39.24 29.39
CA PRO A 117 -20.31 37.88 28.99
C PRO A 117 -19.44 37.48 27.79
N LEU A 118 -18.25 36.95 28.07
CA LEU A 118 -17.38 36.29 27.09
C LEU A 118 -17.99 34.95 26.70
N PHE A 119 -18.84 34.95 25.66
CA PHE A 119 -19.41 33.78 25.01
C PHE A 119 -18.44 33.05 24.05
N TYR A 120 -17.13 33.15 24.25
CA TYR A 120 -16.17 32.21 23.65
C TYR A 120 -15.92 31.09 24.65
N ARG A 121 -16.89 30.17 24.74
CA ARG A 121 -16.72 28.88 25.42
C ARG A 121 -15.78 28.05 24.53
N GLY A 122 -14.48 28.37 24.61
CA GLY A 122 -13.43 27.63 23.93
C GLY A 122 -13.61 26.16 24.23
N VAL A 123 -13.75 25.36 23.18
CA VAL A 123 -13.80 23.91 23.27
C VAL A 123 -12.59 23.49 24.09
N ARG A 124 -12.80 23.17 25.37
CA ARG A 124 -11.76 22.63 26.25
C ARG A 124 -11.19 21.45 25.49
N ARG A 125 -9.91 21.53 25.09
CA ARG A 125 -9.17 20.39 24.58
C ARG A 125 -9.28 19.30 25.64
N GLN A 126 -10.17 18.34 25.43
CA GLN A 126 -10.24 17.16 26.27
C GLN A 126 -9.00 16.35 25.93
N ILE A 127 -7.99 16.48 26.77
CA ILE A 127 -6.81 15.63 26.72
C ILE A 127 -7.24 14.33 27.36
N PHE A 128 -7.37 13.27 26.56
CA PHE A 128 -7.64 11.94 27.09
C PHE A 128 -6.31 11.34 27.49
N VAL A 129 -6.13 11.12 28.78
CA VAL A 129 -4.94 10.47 29.33
C VAL A 129 -5.29 9.01 29.55
N VAL A 130 -4.63 8.11 28.83
CA VAL A 130 -4.80 6.67 28.99
C VAL A 130 -3.54 6.09 29.60
N ASN A 131 -3.67 5.40 30.74
CA ASN A 131 -2.58 4.64 31.33
C ASN A 131 -2.43 3.32 30.57
N THR A 132 -1.36 3.21 29.82
CA THR A 132 -0.97 1.97 29.15
C THR A 132 0.17 1.30 29.93
N CYS A 133 0.43 0.03 29.65
CA CYS A 133 1.57 -0.69 30.23
C CYS A 133 2.94 -0.06 29.93
N CYS A 134 3.02 0.84 28.93
CA CYS A 134 4.24 1.58 28.57
C CYS A 134 4.27 3.02 29.12
N GLY A 135 3.32 3.39 29.98
CA GLY A 135 3.24 4.72 30.60
C GLY A 135 1.96 5.49 30.26
N LEU A 136 1.94 6.74 30.70
CA LEU A 136 0.86 7.70 30.51
C LEU A 136 0.87 8.21 29.06
N VAL A 137 -0.11 7.82 28.24
CA VAL A 137 -0.22 8.31 26.86
C VAL A 137 -1.31 9.38 26.80
N GLU A 138 -0.90 10.61 26.48
CA GLU A 138 -1.82 11.70 26.19
C GLU A 138 -2.31 11.62 24.73
N LEU A 139 -3.55 11.16 24.58
CA LEU A 139 -4.25 11.07 23.31
C LEU A 139 -5.04 12.36 23.07
N ASN A 140 -4.53 13.18 22.16
CA ASN A 140 -5.34 14.20 21.52
C ASN A 140 -6.39 13.53 20.62
N CYS A 141 -7.53 14.17 20.38
CA CYS A 141 -8.60 13.67 19.49
C CYS A 141 -8.05 13.27 18.11
N LEU A 142 -7.01 13.96 17.60
CA LEU A 142 -6.27 13.55 16.41
C LEU A 142 -5.61 12.17 16.56
N LYS A 143 -4.83 11.96 17.63
CA LYS A 143 -4.14 10.69 17.86
C LYS A 143 -5.15 9.56 18.00
N LEU A 144 -6.29 9.83 18.63
CA LEU A 144 -7.39 8.89 18.77
C LEU A 144 -8.03 8.55 17.41
N SER A 145 -8.32 9.54 16.57
CA SER A 145 -8.85 9.32 15.22
C SER A 145 -7.89 8.52 14.34
N CYS A 146 -6.59 8.85 14.39
CA CYS A 146 -5.55 8.11 13.69
C CYS A 146 -5.45 6.66 14.19
N LEU A 147 -5.52 6.45 15.51
CA LEU A 147 -5.52 5.12 16.12
C LEU A 147 -6.74 4.30 15.66
N ILE A 148 -7.94 4.90 15.66
CA ILE A 148 -9.16 4.25 15.17
C ILE A 148 -9.02 3.90 13.68
N GLY A 149 -8.48 4.83 12.88
CA GLY A 149 -8.17 4.60 11.47
C GLY A 149 -7.24 3.39 11.28
N MET A 150 -6.16 3.31 12.06
CA MET A 150 -5.24 2.17 12.02
C MET A 150 -5.92 0.86 12.44
N ILE A 151 -6.74 0.86 13.49
CA ILE A 151 -7.48 -0.35 13.92
C ILE A 151 -8.44 -0.81 12.82
N LEU A 152 -9.20 0.12 12.22
CA LEU A 152 -10.11 -0.21 11.11
C LEU A 152 -9.36 -0.78 9.92
N THR A 153 -8.18 -0.26 9.58
CA THR A 153 -7.35 -0.83 8.51
C THR A 153 -6.88 -2.25 8.83
N VAL A 154 -6.43 -2.52 10.06
CA VAL A 154 -5.99 -3.86 10.48
C VAL A 154 -7.15 -4.85 10.41
N VAL A 155 -8.34 -4.48 10.91
CA VAL A 155 -9.54 -5.33 10.83
C VAL A 155 -9.90 -5.60 9.37
N GLY A 156 -9.87 -4.57 8.51
CA GLY A 156 -10.11 -4.73 7.07
C GLY A 156 -9.15 -5.72 6.40
N LEU A 157 -7.85 -5.64 6.73
CA LEU A 157 -6.84 -6.56 6.21
C LEU A 157 -7.05 -8.01 6.69
N VAL A 158 -7.44 -8.21 7.95
CA VAL A 158 -7.75 -9.56 8.48
C VAL A 158 -8.96 -10.16 7.78
N VAL A 159 -10.02 -9.37 7.54
CA VAL A 159 -11.21 -9.82 6.80
C VAL A 159 -10.83 -10.21 5.36
N LEU A 160 -10.05 -9.38 4.68
CA LEU A 160 -9.57 -9.67 3.32
C LEU A 160 -8.70 -10.95 3.26
N ALA A 161 -7.84 -11.16 4.27
CA ALA A 161 -7.05 -12.39 4.37
C ALA A 161 -7.96 -13.61 4.55
N GLY A 162 -8.97 -13.54 5.41
CA GLY A 162 -9.96 -14.61 5.60
C GLY A 162 -10.71 -14.98 4.31
N PHE A 163 -11.17 -13.97 3.55
CA PHE A 163 -11.79 -14.19 2.24
C PHE A 163 -10.82 -14.81 1.22
N SER A 164 -9.55 -14.37 1.23
CA SER A 164 -8.53 -14.92 0.32
C SER A 164 -8.23 -16.38 0.62
N ILE A 165 -8.13 -16.75 1.90
CA ILE A 165 -7.95 -18.15 2.32
C ILE A 165 -9.18 -18.98 1.92
N SER A 166 -10.40 -18.48 2.16
CA SER A 166 -11.62 -19.18 1.76
C SER A 166 -11.68 -19.42 0.25
N THR A 167 -11.36 -18.40 -0.55
CA THR A 167 -11.30 -18.49 -2.03
C THR A 167 -10.22 -19.48 -2.47
N PHE A 168 -9.06 -19.47 -1.82
CA PHE A 168 -7.97 -20.40 -2.11
C PHE A 168 -8.38 -21.86 -1.82
N VAL A 169 -9.07 -22.12 -0.70
CA VAL A 169 -9.56 -23.47 -0.38
C VAL A 169 -10.55 -23.96 -1.44
N VAL A 170 -11.47 -23.10 -1.90
CA VAL A 170 -12.42 -23.45 -2.97
C VAL A 170 -11.71 -23.69 -4.30
N ALA A 171 -10.74 -22.84 -4.64
CA ALA A 171 -9.97 -22.96 -5.89
C ALA A 171 -9.03 -24.18 -5.90
N SER A 172 -8.46 -24.51 -4.75
CA SER A 172 -7.56 -25.67 -4.56
C SER A 172 -8.33 -27.00 -4.65
N GLN A 173 -9.62 -27.01 -4.33
CA GLN A 173 -10.51 -28.17 -4.52
C GLN A 173 -10.96 -28.41 -5.98
N ARG A 174 -10.26 -27.86 -6.98
CA ARG A 174 -10.53 -28.20 -8.38
C ARG A 174 -10.27 -29.69 -8.60
N ASN A 175 -11.27 -30.42 -9.08
CA ASN A 175 -11.17 -31.86 -9.35
C ASN A 175 -10.46 -32.11 -10.69
N SER A 176 -9.42 -31.34 -10.98
CA SER A 176 -8.63 -31.44 -12.21
C SER A 176 -8.06 -32.85 -12.37
N GLU A 177 -7.59 -33.46 -11.28
CA GLU A 177 -7.14 -34.86 -11.23
C GLU A 177 -8.26 -35.83 -11.62
N THR A 178 -9.49 -35.61 -11.14
CA THR A 178 -10.64 -36.43 -11.50
C THR A 178 -11.00 -36.27 -12.98
N LEU A 179 -10.97 -35.05 -13.52
CA LEU A 179 -11.27 -34.82 -14.93
C LEU A 179 -10.21 -35.47 -15.83
N ILE A 180 -8.93 -35.41 -15.44
CA ILE A 180 -7.82 -36.10 -16.10
C ILE A 180 -8.03 -37.62 -16.04
N ALA A 181 -8.38 -38.15 -14.87
CA ALA A 181 -8.66 -39.57 -14.67
C ALA A 181 -9.81 -40.05 -15.56
N VAL A 182 -10.89 -39.27 -15.68
CA VAL A 182 -12.00 -39.60 -16.61
C VAL A 182 -11.52 -39.61 -18.07
N GLY A 183 -10.66 -38.68 -18.48
CA GLY A 183 -10.05 -38.70 -19.82
C GLY A 183 -9.17 -39.94 -20.06
N GLN A 184 -8.43 -40.37 -19.03
CA GLN A 184 -7.62 -41.59 -19.07
C GLN A 184 -8.48 -42.86 -19.16
N VAL A 185 -9.63 -42.92 -18.48
CA VAL A 185 -10.61 -44.03 -18.62
C VAL A 185 -11.04 -44.19 -20.07
N TYR A 186 -11.39 -43.08 -20.74
CA TYR A 186 -11.74 -43.12 -22.16
C TYR A 186 -10.57 -43.57 -23.04
N SER A 187 -9.36 -43.08 -22.76
CA SER A 187 -8.14 -43.49 -23.47
C SER A 187 -7.84 -44.98 -23.31
N TYR A 188 -7.89 -45.53 -22.09
CA TYR A 188 -7.64 -46.95 -21.85
C TYR A 188 -8.69 -47.85 -22.49
N PHE A 189 -9.95 -47.41 -22.48
CA PHE A 189 -11.01 -48.11 -23.21
C PHE A 189 -10.74 -48.17 -24.71
N GLU A 190 -10.42 -47.04 -25.35
CA GLU A 190 -10.13 -47.02 -26.80
C GLU A 190 -8.85 -47.80 -27.13
N GLN A 191 -7.83 -47.76 -26.28
CA GLN A 191 -6.63 -48.59 -26.43
C GLN A 191 -6.93 -50.08 -26.36
N ALA A 192 -7.67 -50.53 -25.34
CA ALA A 192 -8.04 -51.93 -25.19
C ALA A 192 -8.98 -52.41 -26.32
N ASN A 193 -9.93 -51.57 -26.74
CA ASN A 193 -10.79 -51.85 -27.90
C ASN A 193 -9.97 -51.96 -29.20
N THR A 194 -9.04 -51.03 -29.43
CA THR A 194 -8.19 -51.04 -30.63
C THR A 194 -7.26 -52.25 -30.65
N LEU A 195 -6.72 -52.65 -29.50
CA LEU A 195 -5.86 -53.83 -29.37
C LEU A 195 -6.60 -55.11 -29.77
N ILE A 196 -7.83 -55.29 -29.28
CA ILE A 196 -8.71 -56.42 -29.65
C ILE A 196 -9.00 -56.41 -31.15
N LEU A 197 -9.47 -55.26 -31.65
CA LEU A 197 -9.90 -55.11 -33.03
C LEU A 197 -8.75 -55.41 -34.00
N ARG A 198 -7.59 -54.81 -33.74
CA ARG A 198 -6.36 -55.02 -34.50
C ARG A 198 -5.95 -56.48 -34.49
N THR A 199 -5.97 -57.13 -33.32
CA THR A 199 -5.54 -58.52 -33.19
C THR A 199 -6.46 -59.47 -33.95
N ILE A 200 -7.78 -59.30 -33.84
CA ILE A 200 -8.75 -60.14 -34.55
C ILE A 200 -8.61 -59.97 -36.07
N TYR A 201 -8.61 -58.73 -36.57
CA TYR A 201 -8.54 -58.48 -38.02
C TYR A 201 -7.17 -58.85 -38.62
N GLN A 202 -6.07 -58.58 -37.90
CA GLN A 202 -4.75 -59.00 -38.34
C GLN A 202 -4.65 -60.52 -38.40
N THR A 203 -5.20 -61.23 -37.41
CA THR A 203 -5.24 -62.70 -37.41
C THR A 203 -6.08 -63.25 -38.55
N ALA A 204 -7.26 -62.66 -38.82
CA ALA A 204 -8.12 -63.04 -39.94
C ALA A 204 -7.42 -62.85 -41.30
N LEU A 205 -6.63 -61.78 -41.43
CA LEU A 205 -5.83 -61.54 -42.62
C LEU A 205 -4.71 -62.57 -42.78
N GLU A 206 -3.95 -62.82 -41.72
CA GLU A 206 -2.84 -63.79 -41.71
C GLU A 206 -3.34 -65.23 -41.94
N SER A 207 -4.47 -65.63 -41.36
CA SER A 207 -5.05 -66.98 -41.54
C SER A 207 -5.51 -67.26 -42.96
N ASN A 208 -5.88 -66.22 -43.72
CA ASN A 208 -6.24 -66.37 -45.13
C ASN A 208 -5.00 -66.51 -46.04
N LEU A 209 -3.83 -66.04 -45.59
CA LEU A 209 -2.59 -66.03 -46.37
C LEU A 209 -1.68 -67.22 -46.08
N SER A 210 -1.75 -67.80 -44.88
CA SER A 210 -0.83 -68.82 -44.38
C SER A 210 -1.58 -70.03 -43.85
N ASN A 211 -1.38 -71.20 -44.47
CA ASN A 211 -1.84 -72.50 -43.96
C ASN A 211 -1.01 -73.01 -42.77
N ASP A 212 -0.06 -72.23 -42.25
CA ASP A 212 0.86 -72.67 -41.21
C ASP A 212 0.29 -72.48 -39.80
N ALA A 213 0.16 -73.58 -39.06
CA ALA A 213 -0.49 -73.66 -37.74
C ALA A 213 0.36 -73.08 -36.58
N GLY A 214 1.48 -72.43 -36.89
CA GLY A 214 2.50 -71.97 -35.92
C GLY A 214 2.21 -70.64 -35.21
N THR A 215 1.08 -69.97 -35.46
CA THR A 215 0.78 -68.61 -34.96
C THR A 215 0.32 -68.53 -33.49
N ASN A 216 0.17 -69.66 -32.79
CA ASN A 216 -0.44 -69.72 -31.46
C ASN A 216 0.33 -69.02 -30.31
N TYR A 217 1.64 -68.79 -30.43
CA TYR A 217 2.44 -68.19 -29.33
C TYR A 217 2.27 -66.67 -29.20
N LYS A 218 1.82 -65.98 -30.26
CA LYS A 218 1.73 -64.51 -30.32
C LYS A 218 0.57 -63.93 -29.49
N TYR A 219 -0.47 -64.74 -29.21
CA TYR A 219 -1.67 -64.27 -28.50
C TYR A 219 -1.47 -64.10 -27.00
N SER A 220 -0.54 -64.84 -26.39
CA SER A 220 -0.33 -64.79 -24.94
C SER A 220 0.12 -63.41 -24.47
N ASP A 221 1.03 -62.77 -25.21
CA ASP A 221 1.58 -61.47 -24.81
C ASP A 221 0.59 -60.33 -25.04
N ILE A 222 -0.16 -60.38 -26.15
CA ILE A 222 -1.24 -59.43 -26.43
C ILE A 222 -2.35 -59.54 -25.36
N MET A 223 -2.70 -60.75 -24.94
CA MET A 223 -3.69 -60.96 -23.88
C MET A 223 -3.21 -60.41 -22.53
N LYS A 224 -1.92 -60.56 -22.19
CA LYS A 224 -1.34 -59.93 -20.99
C LYS A 224 -1.42 -58.41 -21.05
N GLU A 225 -1.11 -57.82 -22.20
CA GLU A 225 -1.21 -56.37 -22.42
C GLU A 225 -2.66 -55.89 -22.27
N TYR A 226 -3.61 -56.59 -22.90
CA TYR A 226 -5.04 -56.32 -22.77
C TYR A 226 -5.50 -56.39 -21.30
N MET A 227 -5.16 -57.47 -20.58
CA MET A 227 -5.51 -57.65 -19.17
C MET A 227 -4.93 -56.54 -18.28
N SER A 228 -3.71 -56.09 -18.59
CA SER A 228 -3.07 -54.96 -17.91
C SER A 228 -3.86 -53.66 -18.11
N ILE A 229 -4.22 -53.34 -19.35
CA ILE A 229 -4.98 -52.12 -19.68
C ILE A 229 -6.40 -52.18 -19.06
N SER A 230 -7.07 -53.33 -19.16
CA SER A 230 -8.42 -53.56 -18.60
C SER A 230 -8.42 -53.40 -17.07
N LYS A 231 -7.38 -53.92 -16.40
CA LYS A 231 -7.19 -53.71 -14.96
C LYS A 231 -6.97 -52.24 -14.61
N GLN A 232 -6.10 -51.54 -15.34
CA GLN A 232 -5.84 -50.11 -15.12
C GLN A 232 -7.12 -49.27 -15.33
N LEU A 233 -7.93 -49.62 -16.33
CA LEU A 233 -9.24 -49.01 -16.58
C LEU A 233 -10.15 -49.15 -15.36
N LEU A 234 -10.32 -50.38 -14.83
CA LEU A 234 -11.19 -50.66 -13.68
C LEU A 234 -10.68 -50.00 -12.39
N ASP A 235 -9.37 -50.05 -12.12
CA ASP A 235 -8.75 -49.43 -10.95
C ASP A 235 -8.93 -47.90 -10.96
N LEU A 236 -8.74 -47.28 -12.13
CA LEU A 236 -8.93 -45.84 -12.30
C LEU A 236 -10.39 -45.42 -12.17
N MET A 237 -11.28 -46.22 -12.74
CA MET A 237 -12.73 -46.09 -12.57
C MET A 237 -13.10 -46.11 -11.07
N GLU A 238 -12.61 -47.07 -10.29
CA GLU A 238 -12.87 -47.14 -8.85
C GLU A 238 -12.31 -45.93 -8.08
N ALA A 239 -11.10 -45.47 -8.44
CA ALA A 239 -10.50 -44.29 -7.85
C ALA A 239 -11.34 -43.02 -8.07
N ILE A 240 -11.89 -42.85 -9.28
CA ILE A 240 -12.79 -41.72 -9.62
C ILE A 240 -13.99 -41.71 -8.67
N VAL A 241 -14.66 -42.85 -8.45
CA VAL A 241 -15.84 -42.94 -7.56
C VAL A 241 -15.50 -42.56 -6.13
N LYS A 242 -14.40 -43.10 -5.60
CA LYS A 242 -13.95 -42.80 -4.24
C LYS A 242 -13.64 -41.32 -4.08
N SER A 243 -13.09 -40.67 -5.12
CA SER A 243 -12.73 -39.26 -5.08
C SER A 243 -13.93 -38.31 -5.12
N LEU A 244 -14.98 -38.66 -5.88
CA LEU A 244 -16.13 -37.79 -6.09
C LEU A 244 -17.21 -37.94 -5.03
N GLY A 245 -17.36 -39.15 -4.47
CA GLY A 245 -18.38 -39.45 -3.48
C GLY A 245 -19.82 -39.28 -3.99
N GLY A 246 -20.79 -39.62 -3.14
CA GLY A 246 -22.22 -39.45 -3.43
C GLY A 246 -22.91 -40.70 -3.98
N LYS A 247 -24.12 -40.95 -3.47
CA LYS A 247 -24.91 -42.16 -3.78
C LYS A 247 -25.33 -42.24 -5.25
N ASP A 248 -25.68 -41.10 -5.86
CA ASP A 248 -26.14 -41.07 -7.25
C ASP A 248 -25.02 -41.45 -8.23
N MET A 249 -23.79 -41.02 -7.92
CA MET A 249 -22.62 -41.41 -8.70
C MET A 249 -22.29 -42.88 -8.52
N GLU A 250 -22.34 -43.39 -7.30
CA GLU A 250 -22.09 -44.81 -7.02
C GLU A 250 -23.01 -45.72 -7.87
N ILE A 251 -24.27 -45.33 -8.03
CA ILE A 251 -25.24 -46.05 -8.87
C ILE A 251 -24.83 -46.00 -10.36
N LYS A 252 -24.59 -44.80 -10.91
CA LYS A 252 -24.16 -44.64 -12.32
C LYS A 252 -22.84 -45.36 -12.61
N PHE A 253 -21.94 -45.35 -11.64
CA PHE A 253 -20.68 -46.04 -11.73
C PHE A 253 -20.86 -47.55 -11.75
N LYS A 254 -21.65 -48.11 -10.83
CA LYS A 254 -21.90 -49.55 -10.80
C LYS A 254 -22.49 -50.05 -12.12
N TYR A 255 -23.36 -49.26 -12.74
CA TYR A 255 -23.84 -49.53 -14.10
C TYR A 255 -22.70 -49.58 -15.13
N THR A 256 -21.83 -48.56 -15.14
CA THR A 256 -20.69 -48.48 -16.06
C THR A 256 -19.67 -49.60 -15.82
N GLN A 257 -19.40 -49.94 -14.56
CA GLN A 257 -18.52 -51.04 -14.17
C GLN A 257 -19.08 -52.40 -14.59
N ASN A 258 -20.40 -52.61 -14.45
CA ASN A 258 -21.04 -53.82 -14.95
C ASN A 258 -20.93 -53.92 -16.49
N ALA A 259 -21.10 -52.82 -17.21
CA ALA A 259 -20.88 -52.77 -18.65
C ALA A 259 -19.41 -53.05 -19.03
N ALA A 260 -18.46 -52.52 -18.25
CA ALA A 260 -17.03 -52.78 -18.42
C ALA A 260 -16.69 -54.26 -18.23
N ASN A 261 -17.22 -54.89 -17.17
CA ASN A 261 -17.01 -56.31 -16.88
C ASN A 261 -17.65 -57.21 -17.96
N ALA A 262 -18.83 -56.84 -18.46
CA ALA A 262 -19.48 -57.56 -19.56
C ALA A 262 -18.66 -57.45 -20.86
N TRP A 263 -18.13 -56.26 -21.15
CA TRP A 263 -17.26 -56.02 -22.29
C TRP A 263 -15.95 -56.80 -22.18
N ASP A 264 -15.33 -56.80 -21.00
CA ASP A 264 -14.11 -57.54 -20.71
C ASP A 264 -14.28 -59.06 -20.84
N SER A 265 -15.42 -59.58 -20.38
CA SER A 265 -15.80 -60.98 -20.57
C SER A 265 -15.93 -61.35 -22.05
N LEU A 266 -16.59 -60.52 -22.85
CA LEU A 266 -16.71 -60.74 -24.31
C LEU A 266 -15.35 -60.70 -25.01
N ASN A 267 -14.51 -59.72 -24.68
CA ASN A 267 -13.16 -59.61 -25.22
C ASN A 267 -12.28 -60.81 -24.85
N SER A 268 -12.36 -61.27 -23.61
CA SER A 268 -11.66 -62.48 -23.15
C SER A 268 -12.12 -63.73 -23.91
N HIS A 269 -13.42 -63.83 -24.21
CA HIS A 269 -13.97 -64.91 -25.01
C HIS A 269 -13.51 -64.85 -26.47
N LEU A 270 -13.45 -63.65 -27.07
CA LEU A 270 -12.90 -63.45 -28.40
C LEU A 270 -11.43 -63.87 -28.49
N TYR A 271 -10.61 -63.55 -27.48
CA TYR A 271 -9.24 -64.06 -27.41
C TYR A 271 -9.17 -65.57 -27.31
N LEU A 272 -10.03 -66.18 -26.50
CA LEU A 272 -10.07 -67.64 -26.38
C LEU A 272 -10.39 -68.31 -27.74
N MET A 273 -11.34 -67.76 -28.50
CA MET A 273 -11.65 -68.23 -29.86
C MET A 273 -10.43 -68.12 -30.80
N LEU A 274 -9.67 -67.02 -30.72
CA LEU A 274 -8.43 -66.87 -31.49
C LEU A 274 -7.39 -67.95 -31.11
N THR A 275 -7.23 -68.27 -29.82
CA THR A 275 -6.29 -69.31 -29.38
C THR A 275 -6.67 -70.73 -29.84
N PHE A 276 -7.96 -70.97 -30.12
CA PHE A 276 -8.44 -72.23 -30.69
C PHE A 276 -8.48 -72.23 -32.23
N GLY A 277 -8.00 -71.17 -32.88
CA GLY A 277 -8.02 -71.04 -34.34
C GLY A 277 -9.41 -70.76 -34.95
N GLN A 278 -10.39 -70.40 -34.12
CA GLN A 278 -11.77 -70.10 -34.55
C GLN A 278 -11.90 -68.64 -35.04
N VAL A 279 -11.11 -68.27 -36.04
CA VAL A 279 -10.96 -66.87 -36.47
C VAL A 279 -12.23 -66.31 -37.13
N ASN A 280 -12.92 -67.10 -37.96
CA ASN A 280 -14.17 -66.65 -38.60
C ASN A 280 -15.29 -66.42 -37.58
N GLU A 281 -15.33 -67.25 -36.54
CA GLU A 281 -16.32 -67.13 -35.47
C GLU A 281 -16.05 -65.91 -34.59
N SER A 282 -14.78 -65.62 -34.28
CA SER A 282 -14.41 -64.42 -33.51
C SER A 282 -14.73 -63.13 -34.28
N VAL A 283 -14.51 -63.09 -35.60
CA VAL A 283 -14.92 -61.96 -36.46
C VAL A 283 -16.44 -61.78 -36.45
N SER A 284 -17.20 -62.86 -36.63
CA SER A 284 -18.68 -62.82 -36.60
C SER A 284 -19.19 -62.34 -35.23
N ARG A 285 -18.58 -62.80 -34.14
CA ARG A 285 -18.94 -62.41 -32.78
C ARG A 285 -18.60 -60.95 -32.48
N LEU A 286 -17.47 -60.44 -32.97
CA LEU A 286 -17.09 -59.03 -32.90
C LEU A 286 -18.08 -58.13 -33.66
N GLN A 287 -18.60 -58.60 -34.80
CA GLN A 287 -19.61 -57.90 -35.59
C GLN A 287 -21.05 -58.09 -35.08
N SER A 288 -21.24 -58.92 -34.06
CA SER A 288 -22.57 -59.20 -33.52
C SER A 288 -23.19 -57.97 -32.86
N SER A 289 -24.52 -57.89 -32.91
CA SER A 289 -25.28 -56.86 -32.20
C SER A 289 -25.06 -56.90 -30.69
N GLU A 290 -24.75 -58.07 -30.12
CA GLU A 290 -24.45 -58.24 -28.70
C GLU A 290 -23.17 -57.49 -28.30
N TYR A 291 -22.09 -57.67 -29.07
CA TYR A 291 -20.84 -56.93 -28.84
C TYR A 291 -21.05 -55.43 -29.00
N GLY A 292 -21.74 -55.01 -30.06
CA GLY A 292 -22.09 -53.62 -30.30
C GLY A 292 -22.90 -53.00 -29.15
N ASN A 293 -23.87 -53.72 -28.60
CA ASN A 293 -24.69 -53.26 -27.49
C ASN A 293 -23.88 -53.11 -26.19
N VAL A 294 -23.02 -54.09 -25.86
CA VAL A 294 -22.18 -54.03 -24.65
C VAL A 294 -21.17 -52.89 -24.76
N LYS A 295 -20.52 -52.74 -25.92
CA LYS A 295 -19.62 -51.62 -26.21
C LYS A 295 -20.32 -50.28 -26.05
N LYS A 296 -21.51 -50.13 -26.65
CA LYS A 296 -22.31 -48.91 -26.57
C LYS A 296 -22.72 -48.59 -25.13
N ASN A 297 -23.20 -49.58 -24.37
CA ASN A 297 -23.59 -49.37 -22.97
C ASN A 297 -22.43 -48.87 -22.10
N PHE A 298 -21.21 -49.38 -22.36
CA PHE A 298 -20.02 -48.88 -21.68
C PHE A 298 -19.70 -47.43 -22.10
N GLN A 299 -19.72 -47.13 -23.41
CA GLN A 299 -19.49 -45.77 -23.93
C GLN A 299 -20.52 -44.76 -23.38
N ASP A 300 -21.80 -45.15 -23.30
CA ASP A 300 -22.87 -44.34 -22.72
C ASP A 300 -22.62 -44.11 -21.23
N GLY A 301 -22.20 -45.14 -20.48
CA GLY A 301 -21.84 -45.02 -19.06
C GLY A 301 -20.65 -44.09 -18.80
N VAL A 302 -19.59 -44.17 -19.61
CA VAL A 302 -18.44 -43.25 -19.52
C VAL A 302 -18.86 -41.83 -19.89
N THR A 303 -19.70 -41.64 -20.92
CA THR A 303 -20.22 -40.33 -21.32
C THR A 303 -21.06 -39.70 -20.20
N ASP A 304 -21.89 -40.50 -19.54
CA ASP A 304 -22.66 -40.09 -18.37
C ASP A 304 -21.76 -39.67 -17.20
N LEU A 305 -20.67 -40.41 -16.96
CA LEU A 305 -19.68 -40.07 -15.94
C LEU A 305 -18.98 -38.74 -16.28
N VAL A 306 -18.54 -38.55 -17.52
CA VAL A 306 -17.95 -37.29 -18.01
C VAL A 306 -18.90 -36.12 -17.80
N ASN A 307 -20.17 -36.29 -18.19
CA ASN A 307 -21.18 -35.25 -18.07
C ASN A 307 -21.47 -34.90 -16.61
N TYR A 308 -21.49 -35.90 -15.72
CA TYR A 308 -21.64 -35.66 -14.29
C TYR A 308 -20.45 -34.90 -13.69
N VAL A 309 -19.21 -35.31 -13.99
CA VAL A 309 -18.00 -34.61 -13.52
C VAL A 309 -17.95 -33.18 -14.03
N ARG A 310 -18.30 -32.97 -15.31
CA ARG A 310 -18.46 -31.62 -15.88
C ARG A 310 -19.55 -30.81 -15.18
N GLY A 311 -20.64 -31.44 -14.76
CA GLY A 311 -21.71 -30.79 -14.00
C GLY A 311 -21.22 -30.29 -12.65
N ILE A 312 -20.47 -31.11 -11.92
CA ILE A 312 -19.84 -30.73 -10.64
C ILE A 312 -18.83 -29.60 -10.85
N GLU A 313 -17.95 -29.72 -11.85
CA GLU A 313 -16.94 -28.71 -12.18
C GLU A 313 -17.60 -27.36 -12.53
N LYS A 314 -18.65 -27.36 -13.36
CA LYS A 314 -19.42 -26.14 -13.68
C LYS A 314 -20.04 -25.50 -12.44
N GLY A 315 -20.56 -26.30 -11.51
CA GLY A 315 -21.09 -25.79 -10.24
C GLY A 315 -20.01 -25.14 -9.37
N LYS A 316 -18.81 -25.76 -9.31
CA LYS A 316 -17.65 -25.20 -8.60
C LYS A 316 -17.14 -23.91 -9.24
N ASP A 317 -17.03 -23.86 -10.57
CA ASP A 317 -16.60 -22.65 -11.28
C ASP A 317 -17.60 -21.50 -11.08
N ALA A 318 -18.91 -21.76 -11.11
CA ALA A 318 -19.91 -20.74 -10.81
C ALA A 318 -19.75 -20.18 -9.38
N ASN A 319 -19.55 -21.06 -8.38
CA ASN A 319 -19.30 -20.65 -7.00
C ASN A 319 -17.99 -19.84 -6.85
N LEU A 320 -16.94 -20.22 -7.59
CA LEU A 320 -15.67 -19.49 -7.61
C LEU A 320 -15.87 -18.09 -8.19
N VAL A 321 -16.59 -17.96 -9.31
CA VAL A 321 -16.92 -16.65 -9.91
C VAL A 321 -17.69 -15.79 -8.92
N VAL A 322 -18.75 -16.31 -8.28
CA VAL A 322 -19.51 -15.56 -7.26
C VAL A 322 -18.60 -15.12 -6.10
N THR A 323 -17.74 -16.00 -5.61
CA THR A 323 -16.82 -15.69 -4.50
C THR A 323 -15.82 -14.59 -4.87
N THR A 324 -15.22 -14.67 -6.07
CA THR A 324 -14.28 -13.63 -6.55
C THR A 324 -14.95 -12.28 -6.76
N VAL A 325 -16.20 -12.25 -7.23
CA VAL A 325 -16.99 -11.01 -7.35
C VAL A 325 -17.25 -10.40 -5.98
N ILE A 326 -17.65 -11.21 -4.98
CA ILE A 326 -17.84 -10.74 -3.60
C ILE A 326 -16.53 -10.14 -3.06
N GLN A 327 -15.39 -10.81 -3.28
CA GLN A 327 -14.09 -10.31 -2.85
C GLN A 327 -13.75 -8.95 -3.49
N LEU A 328 -14.00 -8.79 -4.79
CA LEU A 328 -13.78 -7.52 -5.50
C LEU A 328 -14.63 -6.39 -4.91
N ILE A 329 -15.92 -6.65 -4.62
CA ILE A 329 -16.82 -5.68 -3.99
C ILE A 329 -16.29 -5.26 -2.62
N VAL A 330 -15.86 -6.22 -1.79
CA VAL A 330 -15.30 -5.93 -0.46
C VAL A 330 -14.05 -5.04 -0.57
N ILE A 331 -13.16 -5.31 -1.52
CA ILE A 331 -11.97 -4.48 -1.77
C ILE A 331 -12.37 -3.05 -2.15
N VAL A 332 -13.28 -2.88 -3.11
CA VAL A 332 -13.72 -1.56 -3.57
C VAL A 332 -14.36 -0.76 -2.44
N VAL A 333 -15.26 -1.38 -1.65
CA VAL A 333 -15.89 -0.73 -0.49
C VAL A 333 -14.84 -0.34 0.56
N SER A 334 -13.84 -1.20 0.81
CA SER A 334 -12.75 -0.90 1.76
C SER A 334 -11.94 0.32 1.34
N VAL A 335 -11.59 0.42 0.05
CA VAL A 335 -10.85 1.57 -0.50
C VAL A 335 -11.69 2.85 -0.43
N LEU A 336 -12.99 2.78 -0.76
CA LEU A 336 -13.89 3.93 -0.69
C LEU A 336 -14.06 4.46 0.74
N LEU A 337 -14.03 3.60 1.75
CA LEU A 337 -14.09 4.01 3.16
C LEU A 337 -12.73 4.54 3.65
N LEU A 338 -11.63 3.93 3.23
CA LEU A 338 -10.30 4.26 3.72
C LEU A 338 -9.74 5.56 3.11
N SER A 339 -9.96 5.78 1.81
CA SER A 339 -9.45 6.96 1.09
C SER A 339 -9.84 8.31 1.74
N PRO A 340 -11.12 8.61 2.01
CA PRO A 340 -11.50 9.88 2.65
C PRO A 340 -10.95 10.03 4.07
N LEU A 341 -10.81 8.92 4.81
CA LEU A 341 -10.23 8.92 6.15
C LEU A 341 -8.75 9.31 6.10
N ILE A 342 -7.98 8.77 5.15
CA ILE A 342 -6.58 9.14 4.95
C ILE A 342 -6.45 10.62 4.57
N VAL A 343 -7.24 11.10 3.60
CA VAL A 343 -7.23 12.51 3.17
C VAL A 343 -7.58 13.45 4.34
N MET A 344 -8.56 13.08 5.17
CA MET A 344 -8.95 13.85 6.35
C MET A 344 -7.80 13.93 7.37
N ILE A 345 -7.13 12.80 7.66
CA ILE A 345 -5.99 12.77 8.58
C ILE A 345 -4.85 13.65 8.05
N PHE A 346 -4.50 13.53 6.76
CA PHE A 346 -3.44 14.34 6.14
C PHE A 346 -3.77 15.84 6.17
N THR A 347 -4.97 16.21 5.75
CA THR A 347 -5.42 17.62 5.75
C THR A 347 -5.38 18.20 7.17
N TYR A 348 -5.83 17.42 8.16
CA TYR A 348 -5.77 17.85 9.56
C TYR A 348 -4.32 17.95 10.07
N ALA A 349 -3.45 17.00 9.73
CA ALA A 349 -2.05 17.02 10.12
C ALA A 349 -1.35 18.29 9.60
N ILE A 350 -1.54 18.62 8.32
CA ILE A 350 -1.03 19.85 7.69
C ILE A 350 -1.58 21.10 8.41
N ASN A 351 -2.89 21.14 8.68
CA ASN A 351 -3.50 22.27 9.39
C ASN A 351 -3.06 22.42 10.84
N THR A 352 -2.67 21.32 11.49
CA THR A 352 -2.13 21.35 12.86
C THR A 352 -0.69 21.82 12.84
N ASP A 353 0.09 21.34 11.88
CA ASP A 353 1.49 21.73 11.72
C ASP A 353 1.60 23.22 11.43
N SER A 354 0.82 23.76 10.48
CA SER A 354 0.81 25.19 10.17
C SER A 354 0.51 26.07 11.40
N LYS A 355 -0.44 25.66 12.24
CA LYS A 355 -0.75 26.35 13.50
C LYS A 355 0.37 26.26 14.51
N ASN A 356 1.09 25.14 14.56
CA ASN A 356 2.23 24.98 15.46
C ASN A 356 3.43 25.79 14.96
N THR A 357 3.69 25.82 13.66
CA THR A 357 4.72 26.67 13.04
C THR A 357 4.43 28.16 13.30
N GLU A 358 3.17 28.60 13.21
CA GLU A 358 2.82 29.99 13.53
C GLU A 358 3.07 30.33 15.00
N LYS A 359 2.74 29.42 15.92
CA LYS A 359 3.03 29.59 17.36
C LYS A 359 4.52 29.61 17.64
N PHE A 360 5.28 28.75 16.99
CA PHE A 360 6.73 28.71 17.11
C PHE A 360 7.35 30.01 16.57
N ARG A 361 6.87 30.51 15.42
CA ARG A 361 7.28 31.81 14.88
C ARG A 361 6.98 32.96 15.83
N LYS A 362 5.78 33.00 16.43
CA LYS A 362 5.42 34.02 17.44
C LYS A 362 6.28 33.95 18.69
N ALA A 363 6.58 32.74 19.18
CA ALA A 363 7.46 32.56 20.33
C ALA A 363 8.89 33.02 20.02
N ASN A 364 9.36 32.75 18.82
CA ASN A 364 10.68 33.17 18.35
C ASN A 364 10.78 34.68 18.15
N GLU A 365 9.75 35.29 17.55
CA GLU A 365 9.62 36.74 17.42
C GLU A 365 9.71 37.40 18.80
N LEU A 366 8.90 36.94 19.76
CA LEU A 366 8.92 37.44 21.14
C LEU A 366 10.32 37.32 21.77
N MET A 367 11.02 36.21 21.51
CA MET A 367 12.35 35.95 22.05
C MET A 367 13.43 36.92 21.53
N ILE A 368 13.32 37.36 20.27
CA ILE A 368 14.19 38.40 19.70
C ILE A 368 13.85 39.74 20.32
N LEU A 369 12.56 40.07 20.42
CA LEU A 369 12.10 41.33 21.02
C LEU A 369 12.55 41.44 22.48
N ASP A 370 12.43 40.39 23.29
CA ASP A 370 12.93 40.34 24.68
C ASP A 370 14.45 40.59 24.74
N THR A 371 15.20 40.10 23.74
CA THR A 371 16.66 40.26 23.67
C THR A 371 17.04 41.71 23.37
N ILE A 372 16.28 42.36 22.49
CA ILE A 372 16.46 43.77 22.12
C ILE A 372 15.97 44.66 23.26
N GLU A 373 14.89 44.32 23.95
CA GLU A 373 14.37 45.13 25.05
C GLU A 373 15.39 45.27 26.19
N ASN A 374 16.09 44.20 26.57
CA ASN A 374 17.09 44.24 27.64
C ASN A 374 18.42 44.90 27.19
N PRO A 375 18.88 46.00 27.84
CA PRO A 375 20.04 46.78 27.40
C PRO A 375 21.37 46.00 27.41
N THR A 376 21.52 45.01 28.29
CA THR A 376 22.75 44.22 28.38
C THR A 376 22.88 43.24 27.21
N THR A 377 21.80 42.51 26.91
CA THR A 377 21.76 41.58 25.78
C THR A 377 21.65 42.30 24.46
N ARG A 378 21.00 43.47 24.43
CA ARG A 378 20.91 44.35 23.26
C ARG A 378 22.27 44.70 22.69
N ASN A 379 23.20 45.16 23.51
CA ASN A 379 24.55 45.56 23.07
C ASN A 379 25.36 44.36 22.56
N LEU A 380 25.25 43.21 23.23
CA LEU A 380 25.91 41.97 22.79
C LEU A 380 25.33 41.46 21.47
N PHE A 381 24.01 41.54 21.32
CA PHE A 381 23.33 41.11 20.09
C PHE A 381 23.64 42.05 18.93
N LYS A 382 23.72 43.37 19.17
CA LYS A 382 24.16 44.36 18.19
C LYS A 382 25.54 44.03 17.64
N LEU A 383 26.51 43.78 18.53
CA LEU A 383 27.87 43.41 18.14
C LEU A 383 27.90 42.10 17.34
N HIS A 384 27.03 41.14 17.70
CA HIS A 384 26.91 39.91 16.93
C HIS A 384 26.30 40.15 15.54
N CYS A 385 25.29 41.01 15.42
CA CYS A 385 24.70 41.38 14.13
C CYS A 385 25.72 42.12 13.23
N GLU A 386 26.60 42.93 13.82
CA GLU A 386 27.71 43.56 13.10
C GLU A 386 28.71 42.54 12.56
N GLN A 387 29.02 41.48 13.33
CA GLN A 387 29.88 40.38 12.88
C GLN A 387 29.25 39.55 11.76
N GLU A 388 27.93 39.40 11.75
CA GLU A 388 27.19 38.64 10.75
C GLU A 388 26.63 39.49 9.60
N ASP A 389 27.08 40.74 9.45
CA ASP A 389 26.62 41.67 8.41
C ASP A 389 25.09 41.84 8.34
N ASN A 390 24.45 41.79 9.51
CA ASN A 390 23.00 41.91 9.71
C ASN A 390 22.64 43.15 10.55
N LEU A 391 23.57 44.11 10.63
CA LEU A 391 23.43 45.30 11.47
C LEU A 391 22.30 46.22 11.02
N HIS A 392 22.04 46.32 9.71
CA HIS A 392 20.97 47.15 9.16
C HIS A 392 19.58 46.68 9.62
N ASN A 393 19.31 45.38 9.49
CA ASN A 393 18.07 44.75 9.96
C ASN A 393 17.86 44.97 11.47
N TYR A 394 18.94 44.89 12.25
CA TYR A 394 18.93 45.17 13.69
C TYR A 394 18.52 46.61 13.99
N TYR A 395 19.09 47.60 13.29
CA TYR A 395 18.77 49.02 13.53
C TYR A 395 17.32 49.36 13.21
N ILE A 396 16.78 48.81 12.13
CA ILE A 396 15.37 49.00 11.79
C ILE A 396 14.49 48.44 12.90
N LEU A 397 14.79 47.23 13.39
CA LEU A 397 14.04 46.58 14.46
C LEU A 397 14.12 47.37 15.79
N GLU A 398 15.29 47.91 16.13
CA GLU A 398 15.48 48.79 17.29
C GLU A 398 14.65 50.09 17.17
N LYS A 399 14.64 50.73 15.99
CA LYS A 399 13.85 51.94 15.74
C LYS A 399 12.35 51.66 15.79
N ILE A 400 11.88 50.52 15.28
CA ILE A 400 10.48 50.10 15.42
C ILE A 400 10.08 49.93 16.89
N GLN A 401 10.95 49.34 17.71
CA GLN A 401 10.72 49.23 19.16
C GLN A 401 10.66 50.60 19.83
N HIS A 402 11.52 51.55 19.42
CA HIS A 402 11.45 52.92 19.90
C HIS A 402 10.13 53.60 19.52
N PHE A 403 9.70 53.48 18.26
CA PHE A 403 8.41 53.98 17.77
C PHE A 403 7.24 53.44 18.60
N LYS A 404 7.20 52.13 18.87
CA LYS A 404 6.15 51.51 19.70
C LYS A 404 6.12 52.08 21.11
N SER A 405 7.28 52.30 21.73
CA SER A 405 7.36 52.89 23.07
C SER A 405 6.82 54.33 23.12
N LEU A 406 7.03 55.12 22.06
CA LEU A 406 6.46 56.46 21.92
C LEU A 406 4.94 56.39 21.72
N ALA A 407 4.48 55.46 20.88
CA ALA A 407 3.06 55.27 20.61
C ALA A 407 2.29 54.78 21.84
N GLU A 408 2.89 53.91 22.68
CA GLU A 408 2.31 53.49 23.96
C GLU A 408 2.19 54.66 24.95
N LYS A 409 3.23 55.51 25.05
CA LYS A 409 3.15 56.75 25.86
C LYS A 409 2.03 57.67 25.37
N CYS A 410 1.86 57.83 24.06
CA CYS A 410 0.75 58.60 23.47
C CYS A 410 -0.61 58.03 23.88
N LEU A 411 -0.80 56.71 23.75
CA LEU A 411 -2.04 56.02 24.16
C LEU A 411 -2.30 56.15 25.67
N GLU A 412 -1.28 56.01 26.51
CA GLU A 412 -1.42 56.22 27.95
C GLU A 412 -1.88 57.64 28.26
N MET A 413 -1.32 58.63 27.58
CA MET A 413 -1.67 60.04 27.74
C MET A 413 -3.12 60.31 27.31
N GLU A 414 -3.54 59.78 26.15
CA GLU A 414 -4.92 59.88 25.68
C GLU A 414 -5.91 59.25 26.66
N SER A 415 -5.57 58.07 27.20
CA SER A 415 -6.41 57.37 28.18
C SER A 415 -6.60 58.15 29.49
N LYS A 416 -5.58 58.93 29.89
CA LYS A 416 -5.59 59.80 31.07
C LYS A 416 -6.25 61.14 30.76
N LYS A 417 -7.49 61.14 30.22
CA LYS A 417 -8.37 62.31 29.92
C LYS A 417 -7.78 63.65 30.40
N MET A 418 -7.03 64.29 29.53
CA MET A 418 -6.03 65.25 29.95
C MET A 418 -6.60 66.63 30.27
N SER A 419 -6.20 67.13 31.44
CA SER A 419 -6.03 68.55 31.77
C SER A 419 -5.20 69.28 30.71
N SER A 420 -5.43 70.58 30.53
CA SER A 420 -4.83 71.41 29.47
C SER A 420 -3.30 71.39 29.36
N VAL A 421 -2.57 71.08 30.43
CA VAL A 421 -1.09 70.99 30.44
C VAL A 421 -0.55 69.86 29.55
N SER A 422 -1.38 68.87 29.20
CA SER A 422 -0.86 67.72 28.46
C SER A 422 -0.91 67.79 26.95
N ALA A 423 -1.69 68.70 26.37
CA ALA A 423 -1.85 68.76 24.91
C ALA A 423 -0.51 69.08 24.21
N GLU A 424 0.30 69.94 24.82
CA GLU A 424 1.63 70.29 24.31
C GLU A 424 2.62 69.11 24.41
N GLN A 425 2.59 68.35 25.51
CA GLN A 425 3.41 67.14 25.66
C GLN A 425 3.00 66.07 24.65
N PHE A 426 1.70 65.86 24.45
CA PHE A 426 1.19 64.92 23.47
C PHE A 426 1.67 65.27 22.06
N ALA A 427 1.52 66.54 21.64
CA ALA A 427 1.98 67.01 20.34
C ALA A 427 3.50 66.81 20.15
N LYS A 428 4.29 67.00 21.21
CA LYS A 428 5.73 66.73 21.18
C LYS A 428 6.04 65.25 20.92
N PHE A 429 5.36 64.33 21.63
CA PHE A 429 5.55 62.89 21.43
C PHE A 429 5.03 62.41 20.06
N GLU A 430 3.95 62.99 19.55
CA GLU A 430 3.42 62.67 18.22
C GLU A 430 4.40 63.11 17.12
N ASN A 431 5.01 64.30 17.25
CA ASN A 431 6.05 64.76 16.33
C ASN A 431 7.31 63.88 16.39
N GLU A 432 7.78 63.53 17.59
CA GLU A 432 8.92 62.60 17.76
C GLU A 432 8.59 61.22 17.16
N LYS A 433 7.36 60.74 17.33
CA LYS A 433 6.88 59.50 16.71
C LYS A 433 6.92 59.58 15.18
N PHE A 434 6.52 60.72 14.59
CA PHE A 434 6.61 60.94 13.14
C PHE A 434 8.05 60.98 12.64
N GLU A 435 8.95 61.66 13.35
CA GLU A 435 10.38 61.69 13.02
C GLU A 435 10.97 60.26 13.01
N VAL A 436 10.72 59.47 14.06
CA VAL A 436 11.18 58.08 14.13
C VAL A 436 10.55 57.22 13.03
N ALA A 437 9.27 57.44 12.69
CA ALA A 437 8.61 56.72 11.61
C ALA A 437 9.23 57.03 10.24
N PHE A 438 9.60 58.29 10.00
CA PHE A 438 10.30 58.71 8.79
C PHE A 438 11.72 58.13 8.72
N GLU A 439 12.45 58.07 9.84
CA GLU A 439 13.75 57.40 9.91
C GLU A 439 13.63 55.90 9.59
N ILE A 440 12.62 55.21 10.13
CA ILE A 440 12.36 53.80 9.80
C ILE A 440 12.12 53.65 8.30
N TYR A 441 11.30 54.51 7.70
CA TYR A 441 11.02 54.48 6.26
C TYR A 441 12.29 54.73 5.43
N ALA A 442 13.12 55.71 5.79
CA ALA A 442 14.38 55.97 5.10
C ALA A 442 15.35 54.78 5.17
N LEU A 443 15.43 54.09 6.32
CA LEU A 443 16.23 52.87 6.45
C LEU A 443 15.66 51.69 5.62
N LEU A 444 14.35 51.62 5.46
CA LEU A 444 13.67 50.60 4.65
C LEU A 444 13.85 50.85 3.14
N GLU A 445 13.81 52.11 2.71
CA GLU A 445 14.05 52.50 1.31
C GLU A 445 15.51 52.27 0.94
N GLY A 446 16.43 52.55 1.88
CA GLY A 446 17.85 52.19 1.82
C GLY A 446 18.63 52.82 0.66
N ASP A 447 19.96 52.72 0.74
CA ASP A 447 20.84 52.90 -0.42
C ASP A 447 20.90 51.57 -1.21
N GLU A 448 21.18 51.63 -2.53
CA GLU A 448 21.25 50.45 -3.41
C GLU A 448 22.17 49.32 -2.90
N ASP A 449 23.12 49.65 -2.01
CA ASP A 449 24.15 48.74 -1.50
C ASP A 449 23.71 47.86 -0.31
N THR A 450 22.59 48.17 0.37
CA THR A 450 22.10 47.36 1.51
C THR A 450 20.58 47.13 1.44
N PRO A 451 20.11 46.33 0.46
CA PRO A 451 18.68 46.06 0.31
C PRO A 451 18.14 45.32 1.54
N VAL A 452 17.10 45.89 2.15
CA VAL A 452 16.37 45.23 3.23
C VAL A 452 15.52 44.12 2.62
N ALA A 453 15.59 42.91 3.18
CA ALA A 453 14.83 41.76 2.71
C ALA A 453 13.33 41.80 3.10
N VAL A 454 12.73 43.00 3.19
CA VAL A 454 11.31 43.21 3.51
C VAL A 454 10.53 43.36 2.21
N PRO A 455 9.37 42.71 2.04
CA PRO A 455 8.53 42.85 0.86
C PRO A 455 8.13 44.31 0.57
N GLU A 456 8.28 44.76 -0.69
CA GLU A 456 7.99 46.14 -1.13
C GLU A 456 6.56 46.59 -0.84
N ASN A 457 5.59 45.66 -0.83
CA ASN A 457 4.20 45.98 -0.50
C ASN A 457 4.04 46.44 0.96
N LEU A 458 4.84 45.91 1.89
CA LEU A 458 4.82 46.35 3.29
C LEU A 458 5.44 47.74 3.43
N ILE A 459 6.52 48.01 2.68
CA ILE A 459 7.18 49.33 2.64
C ILE A 459 6.23 50.37 2.05
N SER A 460 5.56 50.05 0.93
CA SER A 460 4.57 50.91 0.28
C SER A 460 3.40 51.23 1.21
N ASN A 461 2.87 50.25 1.93
CA ASN A 461 1.81 50.49 2.92
C ASN A 461 2.24 51.45 4.04
N ALA A 462 3.49 51.35 4.51
CA ALA A 462 4.01 52.26 5.51
C ALA A 462 4.18 53.69 4.95
N LYS A 463 4.61 53.80 3.68
CA LYS A 463 4.71 55.07 2.94
C LYS A 463 3.35 55.75 2.81
N ASP A 464 2.33 55.02 2.38
CA ASP A 464 0.97 55.56 2.20
C ASP A 464 0.42 56.15 3.51
N VAL A 465 0.70 55.49 4.64
CA VAL A 465 0.31 55.99 5.98
C VAL A 465 1.10 57.25 6.35
N LEU A 466 2.40 57.31 6.05
CA LEU A 466 3.22 58.50 6.30
C LEU A 466 2.80 59.67 5.42
N ASP A 467 2.51 59.43 4.15
CA ASP A 467 2.01 60.44 3.20
C ASP A 467 0.64 60.95 3.62
N ALA A 468 -0.27 60.08 4.05
CA ALA A 468 -1.58 60.48 4.59
C ALA A 468 -1.43 61.37 5.83
N TYR A 469 -0.49 61.06 6.72
CA TYR A 469 -0.21 61.89 7.89
C TYR A 469 0.39 63.25 7.49
N ASN A 470 1.37 63.27 6.58
CA ASN A 470 2.01 64.47 6.08
C ASN A 470 1.02 65.41 5.35
N LEU A 471 0.08 64.83 4.60
CA LEU A 471 -1.03 65.55 3.96
C LEU A 471 -2.15 65.95 4.93
N LYS A 472 -2.00 65.65 6.23
CA LYS A 472 -2.99 65.89 7.31
C LYS A 472 -4.35 65.22 7.04
N GLN A 473 -4.35 64.10 6.31
CA GLN A 473 -5.54 63.30 6.09
C GLN A 473 -5.87 62.44 7.31
N ILE A 474 -4.85 62.07 8.08
CA ILE A 474 -4.98 61.43 9.40
C ILE A 474 -4.33 62.32 10.47
N GLU A 475 -4.94 62.39 11.65
CA GLU A 475 -4.49 63.24 12.75
C GLU A 475 -3.37 62.59 13.57
N PHE A 476 -3.35 61.25 13.64
CA PHE A 476 -2.40 60.48 14.45
C PHE A 476 -1.85 59.29 13.66
N LEU A 477 -0.57 58.98 13.85
CA LEU A 477 0.03 57.77 13.26
C LEU A 477 -0.48 56.51 13.98
N PRO A 478 -0.93 55.48 13.24
CA PRO A 478 -1.38 54.22 13.84
C PRO A 478 -0.27 53.47 14.59
N PHE A 479 -0.58 52.99 15.81
CA PHE A 479 0.34 52.21 16.65
C PHE A 479 0.90 50.96 15.93
N HIS A 480 0.11 50.31 15.09
CA HIS A 480 0.45 49.04 14.43
C HIS A 480 1.04 49.19 13.02
N MET A 481 1.36 50.40 12.54
CA MET A 481 1.76 50.61 11.14
C MET A 481 3.00 49.79 10.73
N PHE A 482 3.94 49.57 11.66
CA PHE A 482 5.15 48.78 11.41
C PHE A 482 5.07 47.32 11.88
N SER A 483 3.94 46.85 12.43
CA SER A 483 3.85 45.50 13.03
C SER A 483 4.11 44.36 12.03
N ASN A 484 3.73 44.53 10.76
CA ASN A 484 4.01 43.51 9.73
C ASN A 484 5.48 43.50 9.32
N ILE A 485 6.11 44.67 9.24
CA ILE A 485 7.54 44.82 8.90
C ILE A 485 8.39 44.23 10.02
N GLU A 486 8.08 44.55 11.28
CA GLU A 486 8.73 43.99 12.47
C GLU A 486 8.70 42.46 12.46
N LYS A 487 7.53 41.87 12.19
CA LYS A 487 7.35 40.42 12.14
C LYS A 487 8.22 39.77 11.05
N GLU A 488 8.36 40.43 9.92
CA GLU A 488 9.20 39.96 8.82
C GLU A 488 10.69 40.07 9.18
N LEU A 489 11.11 41.21 9.73
CA LEU A 489 12.47 41.41 10.25
C LEU A 489 12.84 40.40 11.33
N CYS A 490 11.95 40.14 12.29
CA CYS A 490 12.13 39.09 13.30
C CYS A 490 12.26 37.71 12.66
N THR A 491 11.56 37.44 11.56
CA THR A 491 11.68 36.17 10.83
C THR A 491 13.05 36.07 10.14
N ILE A 492 13.50 37.13 9.48
CA ILE A 492 14.80 37.21 8.80
C ILE A 492 15.95 37.08 9.82
N MET A 493 15.85 37.76 10.95
CA MET A 493 16.88 37.77 12.00
C MET A 493 16.90 36.51 12.86
N LEU A 494 16.00 35.55 12.64
CA LEU A 494 15.86 34.38 13.50
C LEU A 494 17.11 33.49 13.51
N ASP A 495 17.74 33.28 12.35
CA ASP A 495 18.94 32.46 12.24
C ASP A 495 20.14 33.12 12.97
N CYS A 496 20.34 34.42 12.72
CA CYS A 496 21.33 35.25 13.42
C CYS A 496 21.10 35.23 14.94
N HIS A 497 19.85 35.33 15.40
CA HIS A 497 19.53 35.26 16.82
C HIS A 497 19.79 33.88 17.44
N HIS A 498 19.54 32.80 16.71
CA HIS A 498 19.86 31.45 17.17
C HIS A 498 21.37 31.25 17.32
N ARG A 499 22.17 31.72 16.33
CA ARG A 499 23.64 31.72 16.41
C ARG A 499 24.15 32.58 17.56
N PHE A 500 23.54 33.74 17.78
CA PHE A 500 23.82 34.59 18.94
C PHE A 500 23.61 33.83 20.25
N LYS A 501 22.46 33.17 20.43
CA LYS A 501 22.19 32.37 21.64
C LYS A 501 23.20 31.26 21.85
N HIS A 502 23.57 30.56 20.78
CA HIS A 502 24.62 29.54 20.84
C HIS A 502 25.97 30.13 21.25
N SER A 503 26.33 31.31 20.72
CA SER A 503 27.56 32.01 21.11
C SER A 503 27.58 32.39 22.59
N LEU A 504 26.44 32.78 23.17
CA LEU A 504 26.33 33.08 24.60
C LEU A 504 26.51 31.84 25.48
N VAL A 505 26.00 30.68 25.06
CA VAL A 505 26.20 29.41 25.77
C VAL A 505 27.68 29.04 25.75
N ASN A 506 28.33 29.10 24.58
CA ASN A 506 29.75 28.82 24.43
C ASN A 506 30.62 29.76 25.30
N GLN A 507 30.29 31.05 25.35
CA GLN A 507 31.01 31.99 26.21
C GLN A 507 30.86 31.66 27.70
N LYS A 508 29.68 31.18 28.12
CA LYS A 508 29.45 30.74 29.52
C LYS A 508 30.26 29.48 29.83
N GLU A 509 30.29 28.51 28.93
CA GLU A 509 31.08 27.27 29.09
C GLU A 509 32.58 27.59 29.18
N MET A 510 33.10 28.42 28.28
CA MET A 510 34.51 28.83 28.32
C MET A 510 34.88 29.59 29.60
N LYS A 511 33.99 30.44 30.13
CA LYS A 511 34.22 31.11 31.42
C LYS A 511 34.26 30.12 32.58
N LEU A 512 33.38 29.13 32.56
CA LEU A 512 33.29 28.10 33.59
C LEU A 512 34.51 27.16 33.55
N ASP A 513 35.01 26.82 32.36
CA ASP A 513 36.24 26.05 32.21
C ASP A 513 37.47 26.83 32.65
N LYS A 514 37.54 28.14 32.34
CA LYS A 514 38.60 29.01 32.89
C LYS A 514 38.57 29.06 34.41
N MET A 515 37.39 29.13 35.02
CA MET A 515 37.24 29.08 36.48
C MET A 515 37.71 27.73 37.05
N LYS A 516 37.28 26.59 36.48
CA LYS A 516 37.71 25.25 36.90
C LYS A 516 39.22 25.06 36.78
N ILE A 517 39.82 25.51 35.68
CA ILE A 517 41.29 25.43 35.48
C ILE A 517 42.01 26.27 36.54
N SER A 518 41.52 27.48 36.83
CA SER A 518 42.12 28.32 37.87
C SER A 518 42.01 27.71 39.28
N GLU A 519 40.90 27.01 39.56
CA GLU A 519 40.69 26.30 40.84
C GLU A 519 41.62 25.09 40.97
N LEU A 520 41.81 24.31 39.91
CA LEU A 520 42.75 23.17 39.88
C LEU A 520 44.20 23.64 40.05
N LEU A 521 44.59 24.74 39.40
CA LEU A 521 45.92 25.32 39.56
C LEU A 521 46.17 25.80 41.00
N ASN A 522 45.18 26.45 41.62
CA ASN A 522 45.29 26.88 43.01
C ASN A 522 45.35 25.70 43.99
N LYS A 523 44.61 24.62 43.74
CA LYS A 523 44.65 23.41 44.59
C LYS A 523 46.02 22.72 44.54
N ASN A 524 46.62 22.60 43.35
CA ASN A 524 47.95 22.03 43.21
C ASN A 524 49.03 22.88 43.90
N HIS A 525 48.85 24.19 44.02
CA HIS A 525 49.75 25.05 44.80
C HIS A 525 49.59 24.84 46.31
N ALA A 526 48.40 24.52 46.79
CA ALA A 526 48.16 24.29 48.22
C ALA A 526 48.72 22.95 48.73
N ASP A 527 48.77 21.91 47.89
CA ASP A 527 49.29 20.59 48.27
C ASP A 527 50.84 20.49 48.27
N VAL A 528 51.55 21.55 47.83
CA VAL A 528 53.02 21.60 47.75
C VAL A 528 53.67 22.34 48.94
N PHE A 529 52.87 23.00 49.78
CA PHE A 529 53.30 23.63 51.03
C PHE A 529 52.69 22.93 52.23
#